data_AF-A0A4Q9VRA6-F1
#
_entry.id   AF-A0A4Q9VRA6-F1
#
_cell.length_a   1.000
_cell.length_b   1.000
_cell.length_c   1.000
_cell.angle_alpha   90.00
_cell.angle_beta   90.00
_cell.angle_gamma   90.00
#
_symmetry.space_group_name_H-M   'P 1'
#
loop_
_entity.id
_entity.type
_entity.pdbx_description
1 polymer ?
#
loop_
_entity_poly.entity_id
_entity_poly.type
_entity_poly.pdbx_seq_one_letter_code
_entity_poly.pdbx_strand_id
1 'polypeptide(L)'
;MSLDRRHLLIAAAGTLFAGPVPAQTDDLGSEWLVHEEVPSGRFWDGVWRRRGGTDVFDARWRDSDSGGTVRDVIEIARFDGHAIELWRRGLRGTYWAELSRNRRTLRGGASWYEPGAFWTARIRD
;
A
#
# COMPACT_ATOMS: atom_id res chain seq x y z
N MET A 1 -14.46 -59.39 -10.77
CA MET A 1 -15.33 -58.21 -10.98
C MET A 1 -16.28 -58.09 -9.79
N SER A 2 -15.94 -57.22 -8.85
CA SER A 2 -16.87 -56.56 -7.93
C SER A 2 -16.07 -55.46 -7.24
N LEU A 3 -16.45 -54.21 -7.47
CA LEU A 3 -15.91 -53.01 -6.83
C LEU A 3 -16.75 -52.76 -5.58
N ASP A 4 -16.11 -52.66 -4.41
CA ASP A 4 -16.71 -51.91 -3.31
C ASP A 4 -15.71 -50.88 -2.76
N ARG A 5 -16.20 -49.65 -2.73
CA ARG A 5 -15.51 -48.40 -2.40
C ARG A 5 -16.00 -47.97 -1.03
N ARG A 6 -15.18 -48.10 0.02
CA ARG A 6 -15.21 -47.19 1.20
C ARG A 6 -13.81 -47.08 1.80
N HIS A 7 -13.09 -46.03 1.41
CA HIS A 7 -11.89 -45.59 2.11
C HIS A 7 -12.29 -44.88 3.41
N LEU A 8 -11.81 -45.41 4.53
CA LEU A 8 -11.82 -44.75 5.83
C LEU A 8 -10.67 -43.72 5.84
N LEU A 9 -11.00 -42.43 5.78
CA LEU A 9 -10.03 -41.35 5.97
C LEU A 9 -9.80 -41.16 7.47
N ILE A 10 -8.59 -41.47 7.93
CA ILE A 10 -8.10 -41.04 9.24
C ILE A 10 -7.65 -39.59 9.10
N ALA A 11 -8.29 -38.69 9.85
CA ALA A 11 -7.93 -37.29 9.94
C ALA A 11 -6.57 -37.12 10.63
N ALA A 12 -5.59 -36.53 9.95
CA ALA A 12 -4.43 -35.94 10.58
C ALA A 12 -4.68 -34.42 10.68
N ALA A 13 -4.72 -33.91 11.90
CA ALA A 13 -4.78 -32.48 12.19
C ALA A 13 -3.47 -31.82 11.72
N GLY A 14 -3.53 -31.18 10.55
CA GLY A 14 -2.42 -30.37 10.04
C GLY A 14 -2.42 -28.99 10.69
N THR A 15 -1.42 -28.71 11.52
CA THR A 15 -1.04 -27.34 11.88
C THR A 15 -0.77 -26.55 10.60
N LEU A 16 -1.60 -25.56 10.29
CA LEU A 16 -1.34 -24.62 9.21
C LEU A 16 -0.22 -23.67 9.65
N PHE A 17 1.02 -23.98 9.29
CA PHE A 17 2.03 -22.94 9.19
C PHE A 17 1.64 -22.06 8.00
N ALA A 18 1.17 -20.84 8.28
CA ALA A 18 1.16 -19.80 7.27
C ALA A 18 2.61 -19.57 6.83
N GLY A 19 3.00 -20.19 5.71
CA GLY A 19 4.28 -19.89 5.08
C GLY A 19 4.38 -18.39 4.78
N PRO A 20 5.59 -17.83 4.65
CA PRO A 20 5.75 -16.46 4.20
C PRO A 20 5.00 -16.31 2.88
N VAL A 21 4.01 -15.41 2.84
CA VAL A 21 3.37 -14.99 1.60
C VAL A 21 4.50 -14.53 0.69
N PRO A 22 4.69 -15.12 -0.50
CA PRO A 22 5.72 -14.64 -1.41
C PRO A 22 5.48 -13.16 -1.63
N ALA A 23 6.52 -12.35 -1.43
CA ALA A 23 6.48 -10.92 -1.75
C ALA A 23 5.92 -10.79 -3.16
N GLN A 24 4.76 -10.18 -3.31
CA GLN A 24 4.21 -9.89 -4.62
C GLN A 24 5.25 -9.01 -5.31
N THR A 25 5.87 -9.49 -6.38
CA THR A 25 6.83 -8.70 -7.16
C THR A 25 6.03 -7.65 -7.96
N ASP A 26 5.43 -6.72 -7.24
CA ASP A 26 4.51 -5.71 -7.72
C ASP A 26 5.23 -4.56 -8.46
N ASP A 27 6.57 -4.58 -8.52
CA ASP A 27 7.44 -3.54 -9.10
C ASP A 27 7.08 -2.14 -8.55
N LEU A 28 6.65 -2.11 -7.28
CA LEU A 28 6.34 -0.87 -6.58
C LEU A 28 7.57 -0.26 -5.92
N GLY A 29 8.78 -0.75 -6.20
CA GLY A 29 10.03 -0.19 -5.70
C GLY A 29 10.18 -0.19 -4.18
N SER A 30 11.21 0.52 -3.69
CA SER A 30 11.57 0.62 -2.28
C SER A 30 11.34 2.01 -1.68
N GLU A 31 11.26 3.06 -2.49
CA GLU A 31 11.07 4.44 -2.04
C GLU A 31 10.08 5.18 -2.93
N TRP A 32 9.10 5.85 -2.30
CA TRP A 32 8.14 6.71 -2.99
C TRP A 32 8.35 8.15 -2.58
N LEU A 33 8.55 9.03 -3.57
CA LEU A 33 8.47 10.46 -3.36
C LEU A 33 7.03 10.91 -3.51
N VAL A 34 6.44 11.38 -2.42
CA VAL A 34 5.02 11.71 -2.32
C VAL A 34 4.84 13.22 -2.33
N HIS A 35 3.82 13.68 -3.01
CA HIS A 35 3.36 15.07 -2.96
C HIS A 35 1.85 15.07 -2.76
N GLU A 36 1.37 15.76 -1.72
CA GLU A 36 -0.04 15.93 -1.40
C GLU A 36 -0.38 17.43 -1.49
N GLU A 37 -1.43 17.79 -2.22
CA GLU A 37 -1.82 19.19 -2.42
C GLU A 37 -3.31 19.36 -2.13
N VAL A 38 -3.64 20.41 -1.38
CA VAL A 38 -5.02 20.84 -1.12
C VAL A 38 -5.33 22.13 -1.90
N PRO A 39 -6.60 22.40 -2.27
CA PRO A 39 -7.02 23.58 -3.05
C PRO A 39 -6.51 24.94 -2.55
N SER A 40 -6.20 25.08 -1.26
CA SER A 40 -5.61 26.30 -0.70
C SER A 40 -4.17 26.58 -1.17
N GLY A 41 -3.53 25.64 -1.87
CA GLY A 41 -2.13 25.71 -2.28
C GLY A 41 -1.14 25.22 -1.22
N ARG A 42 -1.62 24.86 -0.02
CA ARG A 42 -0.82 24.14 0.97
C ARG A 42 -0.51 22.73 0.46
N PHE A 43 0.71 22.27 0.68
CA PHE A 43 1.12 20.94 0.26
C PHE A 43 2.01 20.24 1.29
N TRP A 44 2.12 18.93 1.13
CA TRP A 44 3.02 18.09 1.89
C TRP A 44 3.90 17.29 0.96
N ASP A 45 5.22 17.43 1.12
CA ASP A 45 6.18 16.58 0.44
C ASP A 45 6.64 15.46 1.37
N GLY A 46 6.64 14.24 0.86
CA GLY A 46 6.91 13.04 1.63
C GLY A 46 7.89 12.08 0.98
N VAL A 47 8.46 11.23 1.83
CA VAL A 47 9.24 10.06 1.42
C VAL A 47 8.68 8.87 2.18
N TRP A 48 8.18 7.88 1.45
CA TRP A 48 7.69 6.63 2.02
C TRP A 48 8.66 5.52 1.65
N ARG A 49 9.25 4.86 2.65
CA ARG A 49 10.24 3.80 2.43
C ARG A 49 9.64 2.46 2.75
N ARG A 50 9.58 1.59 1.74
CA ARG A 50 9.05 0.24 1.86
C ARG A 50 10.00 -0.60 2.73
N ARG A 51 9.43 -1.29 3.70
CA ARG A 51 10.17 -2.23 4.55
C ARG A 51 10.41 -3.50 3.72
N GLY A 52 11.62 -3.66 3.20
CA GLY A 52 12.16 -4.89 2.59
C GLY A 52 11.15 -5.86 1.96
N GLY A 53 10.60 -5.53 0.79
CA GLY A 53 9.70 -6.42 0.04
C GLY A 53 8.33 -6.70 0.69
N THR A 54 7.99 -6.00 1.78
CA THR A 54 6.67 -6.11 2.44
C THR A 54 5.73 -5.00 2.01
N ASP A 55 4.44 -5.16 2.27
CA ASP A 55 3.41 -4.16 2.00
C ASP A 55 3.40 -2.96 2.95
N VAL A 56 4.47 -2.75 3.72
CA VAL A 56 4.52 -1.74 4.78
C VAL A 56 5.56 -0.68 4.44
N PHE A 57 5.20 0.58 4.60
CA PHE A 57 6.08 1.73 4.43
C PHE A 57 6.25 2.50 5.73
N ASP A 58 7.48 2.91 6.01
CA ASP A 58 7.79 3.98 6.95
C ASP A 58 7.69 5.32 6.22
N ALA A 59 6.68 6.11 6.57
CA ALA A 59 6.35 7.34 5.88
C ALA A 59 6.75 8.57 6.70
N ARG A 60 7.28 9.57 6.00
CA ARG A 60 7.53 10.91 6.54
C ARG A 60 7.03 11.94 5.57
N TRP A 61 6.40 12.99 6.09
CA TRP A 61 5.97 14.17 5.34
C TRP A 61 6.53 15.43 5.96
N ARG A 62 6.62 16.49 5.15
CA ARG A 62 6.94 17.84 5.54
C ARG A 62 5.88 18.80 5.03
N ASP A 63 5.36 19.62 5.91
CA ASP A 63 4.39 20.67 5.63
C ASP A 63 5.04 21.86 4.91
N SER A 64 4.43 22.36 3.83
CA SER A 64 4.88 23.56 3.12
C SER A 64 4.81 24.81 3.99
N ASP A 65 3.81 24.90 4.87
CA ASP A 65 3.49 26.15 5.56
C ASP A 65 4.33 26.31 6.83
N SER A 66 4.31 25.29 7.68
CA SER A 66 5.02 25.31 8.97
C SER A 66 6.44 24.76 8.89
N GLY A 67 6.79 24.02 7.83
CA GLY A 67 8.03 23.23 7.76
C GLY A 67 8.08 22.04 8.73
N GLY A 68 7.01 21.83 9.50
CA GLY A 68 6.85 20.74 10.45
C GLY A 68 6.84 19.38 9.76
N THR A 69 7.19 18.32 10.50
CA THR A 69 7.28 16.97 9.93
C THR A 69 6.42 15.99 10.68
N VAL A 70 5.73 15.13 9.94
CA VAL A 70 4.92 14.03 10.47
C VAL A 70 5.54 12.71 10.04
N ARG A 71 5.42 11.68 10.88
CA ARG A 71 5.80 10.30 10.57
C ARG A 71 4.63 9.38 10.86
N ASP A 72 4.48 8.34 10.05
CA ASP A 72 3.43 7.33 10.21
C ASP A 72 3.82 6.05 9.46
N VAL A 73 2.96 5.03 9.56
CA VAL A 73 3.07 3.79 8.80
C VAL A 73 1.95 3.73 7.76
N ILE A 74 2.31 3.43 6.52
CA ILE A 74 1.39 3.18 5.42
C ILE A 74 1.45 1.70 5.05
N GLU A 75 0.30 1.09 4.78
CA GLU A 75 0.20 -0.32 4.39
C GLU A 75 -0.55 -0.45 3.07
N ILE A 76 -0.07 -1.29 2.16
CA ILE A 76 -0.85 -1.68 0.98
C ILE A 76 -1.99 -2.57 1.46
N ALA A 77 -3.22 -2.08 1.33
CA ALA A 77 -4.42 -2.84 1.67
C ALA A 77 -4.92 -3.67 0.48
N ARG A 78 -4.78 -3.11 -0.73
CA ARG A 78 -5.15 -3.77 -1.99
C ARG A 78 -4.32 -3.24 -3.14
N PHE A 79 -3.87 -4.13 -4.02
CA PHE A 79 -3.28 -3.78 -5.31
C PHE A 79 -3.69 -4.81 -6.37
N ASP A 80 -4.24 -4.36 -7.49
CA ASP A 80 -4.64 -5.24 -8.61
C ASP A 80 -3.71 -5.13 -9.84
N GLY A 81 -2.60 -4.38 -9.71
CA GLY A 81 -1.68 -4.11 -10.80
C GLY A 81 -1.90 -2.74 -11.45
N HIS A 82 -3.05 -2.11 -11.25
CA HIS A 82 -3.39 -0.79 -11.78
C HIS A 82 -3.91 0.18 -10.71
N ALA A 83 -4.89 -0.24 -9.90
CA ALA A 83 -5.40 0.54 -8.79
C ALA A 83 -4.81 0.06 -7.47
N ILE A 84 -4.56 1.01 -6.57
CA ILE A 84 -4.01 0.73 -5.24
C ILE A 84 -4.83 1.43 -4.15
N GLU A 85 -5.02 0.72 -3.04
CA GLU A 85 -5.54 1.25 -1.78
C GLU A 85 -4.49 1.09 -0.69
N LEU A 86 -4.29 2.14 0.08
CA LEU A 86 -3.25 2.23 1.11
C LEU A 86 -3.87 2.69 2.42
N TRP A 87 -3.66 1.94 3.49
CA TRP A 87 -4.12 2.29 4.82
C TRP A 87 -3.06 3.07 5.59
N ARG A 88 -3.43 4.21 6.17
CA ARG A 88 -2.56 5.00 7.05
C ARG A 88 -2.90 4.70 8.51
N ARG A 89 -1.95 4.13 9.26
CA ARG A 89 -2.19 3.65 10.63
C ARG A 89 -2.59 4.75 11.61
N GLY A 90 -1.79 5.80 11.75
CA GLY A 90 -1.99 6.84 12.75
C GLY A 90 -3.26 7.67 12.52
N LEU A 91 -3.57 7.96 11.25
CA LEU A 91 -4.78 8.71 10.88
C LEU A 91 -6.03 7.83 10.78
N ARG A 92 -5.86 6.51 10.60
CA ARG A 92 -6.93 5.54 10.36
C ARG A 92 -7.79 5.91 9.15
N GLY A 93 -7.12 6.21 8.04
CA GLY A 93 -7.77 6.54 6.77
C GLY A 93 -7.11 5.85 5.59
N THR A 94 -7.80 5.85 4.45
CA THR A 94 -7.34 5.23 3.20
C THR A 94 -6.93 6.28 2.18
N TYR A 95 -5.75 6.10 1.57
CA TYR A 95 -5.42 6.68 0.26
C TYR A 95 -5.83 5.71 -0.85
N TRP A 96 -6.25 6.25 -1.99
CA TRP A 96 -6.42 5.48 -3.23
C TRP A 96 -5.68 6.18 -4.37
N ALA A 97 -5.18 5.40 -5.33
CA ALA A 97 -4.57 5.93 -6.54
C ALA A 97 -4.59 4.96 -7.71
N GLU A 98 -4.41 5.51 -8.90
CA GLU A 98 -4.13 4.76 -10.12
C GLU A 98 -2.65 4.84 -10.45
N LEU A 99 -2.09 3.70 -10.84
CA LEU A 99 -0.73 3.56 -11.33
C LEU A 99 -0.68 3.87 -12.82
N SER A 100 0.24 4.76 -13.18
CA SER A 100 0.51 5.12 -14.57
C SER A 100 0.91 3.91 -15.41
N ARG A 101 0.71 4.00 -16.73
CA ARG A 101 1.06 2.92 -17.67
C ARG A 101 2.51 2.48 -17.60
N ASN A 102 3.43 3.40 -17.29
CA ASN A 102 4.86 3.10 -17.13
C ASN A 102 5.22 2.56 -15.73
N ARG A 103 4.24 2.38 -14.83
CA ARG A 103 4.41 1.83 -13.48
C ARG A 103 5.37 2.61 -12.58
N ARG A 104 5.49 3.93 -12.80
CA ARG A 104 6.42 4.78 -12.04
C ARG A 104 5.77 5.97 -11.34
N THR A 105 4.48 6.22 -11.58
CA THR A 105 3.76 7.31 -10.95
C THR A 105 2.38 6.86 -10.49
N LEU A 106 2.01 7.25 -9.27
CA LEU A 106 0.66 7.12 -8.72
C LEU A 106 0.00 8.50 -8.66
N ARG A 107 -1.32 8.55 -8.85
CA ARG A 107 -2.14 9.74 -8.60
C ARG A 107 -3.50 9.35 -8.03
N GLY A 108 -3.97 10.07 -7.02
CA GLY A 108 -5.32 9.85 -6.48
C GLY A 108 -5.66 10.74 -5.30
N GLY A 109 -6.52 10.23 -4.42
CA GLY A 109 -7.08 10.97 -3.29
C GLY A 109 -6.99 10.20 -1.97
N ALA A 110 -7.62 10.74 -0.94
CA ALA A 110 -7.69 10.11 0.37
C ALA A 110 -9.03 10.37 1.07
N SER A 111 -9.41 9.49 1.99
CA SER A 111 -10.72 9.51 2.65
C SER A 111 -11.00 10.76 3.50
N TRP A 112 -9.97 11.52 3.85
CA TRP A 112 -10.07 12.77 4.60
C TRP A 112 -9.80 14.02 3.75
N TYR A 113 -9.58 13.86 2.44
CA TYR A 113 -9.35 14.97 1.55
C TYR A 113 -10.64 15.73 1.26
N GLU A 114 -10.54 17.05 1.25
CA GLU A 114 -11.59 17.90 0.72
C GLU A 114 -11.67 17.78 -0.81
N PRO A 115 -12.82 18.15 -1.44
CA PRO A 115 -12.94 18.14 -2.88
C PRO A 115 -11.84 18.96 -3.57
N GLY A 116 -11.19 18.36 -4.56
CA GLY A 116 -10.10 18.98 -5.33
C GLY A 116 -8.69 18.73 -4.77
N ALA A 117 -8.57 18.22 -3.54
CA ALA A 117 -7.29 17.77 -3.01
C ALA A 117 -6.86 16.44 -3.65
N PHE A 118 -5.55 16.27 -3.82
CA PHE A 118 -4.98 15.07 -4.43
C PHE A 118 -3.60 14.74 -3.87
N TRP A 119 -3.13 13.55 -4.20
CA TRP A 119 -1.73 13.19 -4.01
C TRP A 119 -1.16 12.53 -5.25
N THR A 120 0.16 12.57 -5.35
CA THR A 120 0.94 11.81 -6.32
C THR A 120 2.10 11.13 -5.63
N ALA A 121 2.59 10.06 -6.24
CA ALA A 121 3.88 9.49 -5.86
C ALA A 121 4.71 9.12 -7.07
N ARG A 122 6.02 9.33 -6.97
CA ARG A 122 7.01 8.78 -7.91
C ARG A 122 7.74 7.62 -7.26
N ILE A 123 7.67 6.46 -7.91
CA ILE A 123 8.25 5.20 -7.44
C ILE A 123 9.73 5.11 -7.82
N ARG A 124 10.56 4.65 -6.88
CA ARG A 124 12.02 4.45 -7.01
C ARG A 124 12.45 3.15 -6.32
N ASP A 125 13.60 2.63 -6.74
CA ASP A 125 14.30 1.49 -6.13
C ASP A 125 15.38 1.94 -5.15
#